data_AF-A0AA37Z5S4-F1
#
_entry.id   AF-A0AA37Z5S4-F1
#
_cell.length_a   1.000
_cell.length_b   1.000
_cell.length_c   1.000
_cell.angle_alpha   90.00
_cell.angle_beta   90.00
_cell.angle_gamma   90.00
#
_symmetry.space_group_name_H-M   'P 1'
#
loop_
_entity.id
_entity.type
_entity.pdbx_description
1 polymer ?
#
loop_
_entity_poly.entity_id
_entity_poly.type
_entity_poly.pdbx_seq_one_letter_code
_entity_poly.pdbx_strand_id
1 'polypeptide(L)'
;MINSIPENYIFQCALYKNLERNVMLKMGYVSDDILVQALSVQLKNEKNAILTDLYMQIMRHLQPGIRSEPRQINCDFLEVINNEYSSRTRQTCRIVD
;
A
#
# COMPACT_ATOMS: atom_id res chain seq x y z
N MET A 1 13.03 8.34 -16.61
CA MET A 1 13.49 6.95 -16.86
C MET A 1 12.50 6.33 -17.84
N ILE A 2 12.97 5.58 -18.84
CA ILE A 2 12.13 5.06 -19.94
C ILE A 2 11.29 3.82 -19.52
N ASN A 3 11.62 3.18 -18.38
CA ASN A 3 11.01 1.93 -17.91
C ASN A 3 10.32 2.07 -16.54
N SER A 4 9.70 3.22 -16.26
CA SER A 4 8.98 3.43 -15.00
C SER A 4 7.57 2.85 -15.09
N ILE A 5 7.09 2.24 -14.00
CA ILE A 5 5.68 1.89 -13.86
C ILE A 5 4.89 3.21 -13.94
N PRO A 6 3.86 3.32 -14.79
CA PRO A 6 3.05 4.52 -14.83
C PRO A 6 2.37 4.78 -13.48
N GLU A 7 2.26 6.05 -13.09
CA GLU A 7 1.84 6.44 -11.72
C GLU A 7 0.48 5.87 -11.33
N ASN A 8 -0.45 5.78 -12.28
CA ASN A 8 -1.78 5.20 -12.10
C ASN A 8 -1.75 3.71 -11.74
N TYR A 9 -0.69 2.98 -12.09
CA TYR A 9 -0.57 1.54 -11.82
C TYR A 9 0.30 1.22 -10.60
N ILE A 10 1.10 2.16 -10.09
CA ILE A 10 2.00 1.90 -8.96
C ILE A 10 1.24 1.45 -7.71
N PHE A 11 0.14 2.11 -7.38
CA PHE A 11 -0.67 1.75 -6.21
C PHE A 11 -1.67 0.62 -6.47
N GLN A 12 -1.79 0.17 -7.72
CA GLN A 12 -2.65 -0.95 -8.11
C GLN A 12 -1.86 -2.24 -8.32
N CYS A 13 -0.53 -2.16 -8.43
CA CYS A 13 0.29 -3.33 -8.69
C CYS A 13 0.28 -4.31 -7.50
N ALA A 14 0.39 -5.60 -7.81
CA ALA A 14 0.36 -6.67 -6.82
C ALA A 14 1.46 -6.50 -5.76
N LEU A 15 2.63 -5.99 -6.15
CA LEU A 15 3.76 -5.74 -5.25
C LEU A 15 3.37 -4.76 -4.14
N TYR A 16 2.78 -3.61 -4.51
CA TYR A 16 2.32 -2.62 -3.55
C TYR A 16 1.16 -3.13 -2.70
N LYS A 17 0.17 -3.82 -3.29
CA LYS A 17 -0.96 -4.38 -2.53
C LYS A 17 -0.53 -5.44 -1.51
N ASN A 18 0.47 -6.25 -1.85
CA ASN A 18 1.06 -7.20 -0.91
C ASN A 18 1.80 -6.49 0.23
N LEU A 19 2.49 -5.39 -0.04
CA LEU A 19 3.10 -4.55 0.98
C LEU A 19 2.04 -3.96 1.93
N GLU A 20 0.98 -3.35 1.39
CA GLU A 20 -0.13 -2.80 2.19
C GLU A 20 -0.75 -3.87 3.10
N ARG A 21 -1.01 -5.06 2.54
CA ARG A 21 -1.55 -6.19 3.31
C ARG A 21 -0.60 -6.62 4.43
N ASN A 22 0.69 -6.76 4.13
CA ASN A 22 1.69 -7.16 5.14
C ASN A 22 1.83 -6.13 6.26
N VAL A 23 1.75 -4.84 5.93
CA VAL A 23 1.76 -3.76 6.92
C VAL A 23 0.50 -3.80 7.76
N MET A 24 -0.68 -3.91 7.14
CA MET A 24 -1.96 -4.02 7.84
C MET A 24 -1.98 -5.19 8.81
N LEU A 25 -1.51 -6.37 8.38
CA LEU A 25 -1.44 -7.57 9.23
C LEU A 25 -0.49 -7.42 10.43
N LYS A 26 0.60 -6.65 10.29
CA LYS A 26 1.60 -6.48 11.34
C LYS A 26 1.31 -5.33 12.30
N MET A 27 0.80 -4.21 11.78
CA MET A 27 0.64 -2.95 12.52
C MET A 27 -0.81 -2.62 12.84
N GLY A 28 -1.79 -3.26 12.17
CA GLY A 28 -3.22 -3.00 12.35
C GLY A 28 -3.74 -1.75 11.63
N TYR A 29 -2.86 -0.97 11.00
CA TYR A 29 -3.20 0.18 10.17
C TYR A 29 -2.14 0.41 9.09
N VAL A 30 -2.48 1.22 8.08
CA VAL A 30 -1.61 1.55 6.95
C VAL A 30 -1.49 3.07 6.85
N SER A 31 -0.26 3.59 6.85
CA SER A 31 0.07 4.99 6.58
C SER A 31 1.28 5.07 5.64
N ASP A 32 1.49 6.22 4.99
CA ASP A 32 2.67 6.44 4.15
C ASP A 32 3.97 6.22 4.90
N ASP A 33 4.09 6.76 6.11
CA ASP A 33 5.30 6.64 6.91
C ASP A 33 5.65 5.19 7.23
N ILE A 34 4.65 4.37 7.53
CA ILE A 34 4.84 2.95 7.82
C ILE A 34 5.16 2.17 6.55
N LEU A 35 4.51 2.48 5.42
CA LEU A 35 4.84 1.86 4.15
C LEU A 35 6.27 2.17 3.73
N VAL A 36 6.73 3.41 3.91
CA VAL A 36 8.10 3.84 3.67
C VAL A 36 9.08 3.10 4.60
N GLN A 37 8.73 2.95 5.88
CA GLN A 37 9.54 2.19 6.83
C GLN A 37 9.63 0.71 6.45
N ALA A 38 8.51 0.08 6.09
CA ALA A 38 8.46 -1.32 5.68
C ALA A 38 9.25 -1.57 4.40
N LEU A 39 9.13 -0.67 3.41
CA LEU A 39 9.93 -0.71 2.18
C LEU A 39 11.42 -0.56 2.46
N SER A 40 11.80 0.34 3.36
CA SER A 40 13.20 0.55 3.74
C SER A 40 13.81 -0.72 4.34
N VAL A 41 13.03 -1.51 5.10
CA VAL A 41 13.48 -2.80 5.64
C VAL A 41 13.58 -3.86 4.53
N GLN A 42 12.63 -3.91 3.59
CA GLN A 42 12.68 -4.85 2.48
C GLN A 42 13.87 -4.58 1.55
N LEU A 43 14.10 -3.31 1.20
CA LEU A 43 15.20 -2.88 0.34
C LEU A 43 16.58 -3.25 0.90
N LYS A 44 16.76 -3.29 2.22
CA LYS A 44 18.03 -3.71 2.86
C LYS A 44 18.34 -5.19 2.66
N ASN A 45 17.31 -6.02 2.49
CA ASN A 45 17.44 -7.48 2.40
C ASN A 45 17.25 -8.01 0.96
N GLU A 46 16.67 -7.20 0.08
CA GLU A 46 16.39 -7.58 -1.31
C GLU A 46 17.67 -7.60 -2.16
N LYS A 47 17.94 -8.75 -2.78
CA LYS A 47 19.12 -8.95 -3.65
C LYS A 47 18.74 -8.93 -5.13
N ASN A 48 17.46 -9.07 -5.46
CA ASN A 48 16.97 -9.05 -6.83
C ASN A 48 16.92 -7.61 -7.34
N ALA A 49 17.78 -7.29 -8.30
CA ALA A 49 17.87 -5.95 -8.89
C ALA A 49 16.53 -5.43 -9.46
N ILE A 50 15.68 -6.32 -10.00
CA ILE A 50 14.37 -5.94 -10.53
C ILE A 50 13.44 -5.54 -9.39
N LEU A 51 13.37 -6.35 -8.33
CA LEU A 51 12.53 -6.03 -7.17
C LEU A 51 13.01 -4.77 -6.46
N THR A 52 14.33 -4.60 -6.31
CA THR A 52 14.91 -3.38 -5.74
C THR A 52 14.50 -2.15 -6.55
N ASP A 53 14.57 -2.20 -7.89
CA ASP A 53 14.12 -1.09 -8.74
C ASP A 53 12.62 -0.80 -8.55
N LEU A 54 11.77 -1.83 -8.56
CA LEU A 54 10.33 -1.69 -8.36
C LEU A 54 9.99 -1.10 -6.97
N TYR A 55 10.64 -1.56 -5.91
CA TYR A 55 10.48 -1.01 -4.56
C TYR A 55 10.93 0.44 -4.46
N MET A 56 12.05 0.80 -5.12
CA MET A 56 12.50 2.19 -5.19
C MET A 56 11.51 3.08 -5.94
N GLN A 57 10.91 2.59 -7.03
CA GLN A 57 9.85 3.32 -7.74
C GLN A 57 8.67 3.57 -6.80
N ILE A 58 8.13 2.54 -6.14
CA ILE A 58 7.05 2.69 -5.15
C ILE A 58 7.41 3.72 -4.06
N MET A 59 8.62 3.62 -3.50
CA MET A 59 9.08 4.50 -2.42
C MET A 59 9.08 5.98 -2.84
N ARG A 60 9.45 6.30 -4.08
CA ARG A 60 9.41 7.68 -4.61
C ARG A 60 7.99 8.26 -4.62
N HIS A 61 6.98 7.44 -4.93
CA HIS A 61 5.58 7.90 -4.98
C HIS A 61 4.91 7.99 -3.60
N LEU A 62 5.53 7.42 -2.56
CA LEU A 62 5.08 7.55 -1.17
C LEU A 62 5.68 8.79 -0.48
N GLN A 63 6.75 9.39 -1.03
CA GLN A 63 7.36 10.57 -0.45
C GLN A 63 6.48 11.82 -0.65
N PRO A 64 6.32 12.67 0.38
CA PRO A 64 5.36 13.78 0.39
C PRO A 64 5.68 14.95 -0.56
N GLY A 65 6.76 14.88 -1.35
CA GLY A 65 7.17 15.95 -2.26
C GLY A 65 6.67 15.86 -3.71
N ILE A 66 6.05 14.74 -4.11
CA ILE A 66 5.73 14.46 -5.54
C ILE A 66 4.21 14.35 -5.79
N ARG A 67 3.36 14.40 -4.75
CA ARG A 67 1.95 14.03 -4.90
C ARG A 67 1.06 15.23 -5.19
N SER A 68 0.39 15.20 -6.34
CA SER A 68 -0.68 16.11 -6.74
C SER A 68 -2.08 15.64 -6.33
N GLU A 69 -2.28 14.35 -6.01
CA GLU A 69 -3.62 13.81 -5.69
C GLU A 69 -3.65 12.87 -4.46
N PRO A 70 -4.75 12.90 -3.66
CA PRO A 70 -4.95 12.00 -2.54
C PRO A 70 -5.21 10.56 -3.02
N ARG A 71 -4.63 9.56 -2.34
CA ARG A 71 -4.90 8.15 -2.64
C ARG A 71 -6.36 7.81 -2.38
N GLN A 72 -7.03 7.20 -3.35
CA GLN A 72 -8.12 6.28 -3.07
C GLN A 72 -7.54 5.05 -2.36
N ILE A 73 -7.59 5.06 -1.03
CA ILE A 73 -7.44 3.84 -0.24
C ILE A 73 -8.67 3.00 -0.60
N ASN A 74 -8.47 1.99 -1.45
CA ASN A 74 -9.55 1.07 -1.73
C ASN A 74 -9.81 0.28 -0.43
N CYS A 75 -10.88 0.64 0.27
CA CYS A 75 -11.29 0.04 1.55
C CYS A 75 -11.79 -1.42 1.41
N ASP A 76 -11.76 -1.99 0.19
CA ASP A 76 -12.11 -3.38 -0.12
C ASP A 76 -11.33 -4.42 0.72
N PHE A 77 -10.27 -4.03 1.44
CA PHE A 77 -9.60 -4.91 2.40
C PHE A 77 -10.49 -5.35 3.58
N LEU A 78 -11.59 -4.64 3.87
CA LEU A 78 -12.54 -5.08 4.89
C LEU A 78 -13.44 -6.24 4.44
N GLU A 79 -13.61 -6.50 3.14
CA GLU A 79 -14.47 -7.61 2.70
C GLU A 79 -13.76 -8.97 2.77
N VAL A 80 -12.44 -9.01 2.59
CA VAL A 80 -11.68 -10.28 2.64
C VAL A 80 -11.45 -10.76 4.08
N ILE A 81 -11.36 -9.86 5.06
CA ILE A 81 -11.19 -10.23 6.47
C ILE A 81 -12.54 -10.56 7.14
N ASN A 82 -13.66 -10.04 6.62
CA ASN A 82 -14.98 -10.26 7.23
C ASN A 82 -15.64 -11.60 6.86
N ASN A 83 -15.18 -12.31 5.83
CA ASN A 83 -15.82 -13.56 5.42
C ASN A 83 -15.44 -14.77 6.31
N GLU A 84 -14.41 -14.67 7.14
CA GLU A 84 -14.09 -15.72 8.14
C GLU A 84 -14.55 -15.38 9.56
N TYR A 85 -14.95 -14.14 9.86
CA TYR A 85 -15.21 -13.72 11.25
C TYR A 85 -16.45 -12.86 11.53
N SER A 86 -17.28 -12.47 10.55
CA SER A 86 -18.42 -11.58 10.82
C SER A 86 -19.79 -12.27 10.71
N SER A 87 -20.06 -13.17 11.66
CA SER A 87 -21.42 -13.25 12.22
C SER A 87 -21.57 -12.18 13.30
N ARG A 88 -21.61 -10.89 12.93
CA ARG A 88 -22.40 -9.82 13.58
C ARG A 88 -21.95 -8.41 13.16
N THR A 89 -22.97 -7.60 12.87
CA THR A 89 -23.04 -6.14 12.87
C THR A 89 -22.28 -5.37 11.77
N ARG A 90 -23.00 -5.14 10.68
CA ARG A 90 -22.75 -4.05 9.71
C ARG A 90 -22.82 -2.70 10.43
N GLN A 91 -21.71 -1.98 10.51
CA GLN A 91 -21.70 -0.54 10.81
C GLN A 91 -21.36 0.21 9.53
N THR A 92 -22.35 0.94 9.03
CA THR A 92 -22.27 1.88 7.91
C THR A 92 -21.49 3.12 8.33
N CYS A 93 -20.30 3.34 7.77
CA CYS A 93 -19.60 4.61 7.92
C CYS A 93 -20.26 5.66 7.01
N ARG A 94 -20.80 6.74 7.62
CA ARG A 94 -21.23 7.97 6.95
C ARG A 94 -20.01 8.88 6.74
N ILE A 95 -19.98 9.54 5.59
CA ILE A 95 -19.07 10.66 5.29
C ILE A 95 -19.57 11.88 6.07
N VAL A 96 -18.68 12.62 6.71
CA VAL A 96 -18.97 13.93 7.32
C VAL A 96 -18.38 15.01 6.40
N ASP A 97 -19.16 16.04 6.13
CA ASP A 97 -18.85 17.15 5.21
C ASP A 97 -17.57 17.93 5.55
#